data_AF-A0A7V4YVS4-F1
#
_entry.id   AF-A0A7V4YVS4-F1
#
_cell.length_a   1.000
_cell.length_b   1.000
_cell.length_c   1.000
_cell.angle_alpha   90.00
_cell.angle_beta   90.00
_cell.angle_gamma   90.00
#
_symmetry.space_group_name_H-M   'P 1'
#
loop_
_entity.id
_entity.type
_entity.pdbx_description
1 polymer ?
#
loop_
_entity_poly.entity_id
_entity_poly.type
_entity_poly.pdbx_seq_one_letter_code
_entity_poly.pdbx_strand_id
1 'polypeptide(L)'
;MENNFLLDDDLLWDYADGFLTEAEKLRVDAYLRQYPEWQERLEAILAEKRAFHATPLEKPKPGFSDRVMAAWATETHANYVANAKGKDWIIYLISSVLGLFICAAFIVAGMQAAPTNLPVEMPKMPTYDWSQIFGNQILQYGLFFLLALITLKFVEKYLEQQRVLDKLKTQG
;
A
#
# COMPACT_ATOMS: atom_id res chain seq x y z
N MET A 1 25.56 1.66 -35.04
CA MET A 1 25.19 1.80 -33.61
C MET A 1 26.14 0.91 -32.83
N GLU A 2 27.25 1.48 -32.38
CA GLU A 2 28.21 0.78 -31.53
C GLU A 2 27.60 0.71 -30.13
N ASN A 3 26.89 -0.38 -29.86
CA ASN A 3 26.61 -0.75 -28.48
C ASN A 3 27.96 -1.16 -27.89
N ASN A 4 28.53 -0.33 -27.01
CA ASN A 4 29.65 -0.70 -26.16
C ASN A 4 29.19 -1.86 -25.28
N PHE A 5 29.27 -3.08 -25.82
CA PHE A 5 29.06 -4.29 -25.08
C PHE A 5 30.28 -4.46 -24.18
N LEU A 6 30.10 -4.07 -22.93
CA LEU A 6 31.06 -4.31 -21.87
C LEU A 6 30.64 -5.62 -21.21
N LEU A 7 31.48 -6.65 -21.36
CA LEU A 7 31.34 -7.87 -20.61
C LEU A 7 31.71 -7.54 -19.16
N ASP A 8 30.74 -7.66 -18.25
CA ASP A 8 30.95 -7.52 -16.81
C ASP A 8 31.06 -8.91 -16.16
N ASP A 9 31.65 -8.98 -14.97
CA ASP A 9 31.79 -10.23 -14.23
C ASP A 9 30.41 -10.84 -13.91
N ASP A 10 29.39 -10.03 -13.60
CA ASP A 10 28.00 -10.50 -13.37
C ASP A 10 27.43 -11.21 -14.60
N LEU A 11 27.65 -10.66 -15.80
CA LEU A 11 27.17 -11.26 -17.05
C LEU A 11 27.92 -12.57 -17.37
N LEU A 12 29.18 -12.68 -16.95
CA LEU A 12 29.97 -13.89 -17.07
C LEU A 12 29.49 -15.00 -16.12
N TRP A 13 29.07 -14.63 -14.91
CA TRP A 13 28.41 -15.55 -13.97
C TRP A 13 27.07 -16.04 -14.52
N ASP A 14 26.24 -15.15 -15.06
CA ASP A 14 24.98 -15.53 -15.71
C ASP A 14 25.20 -16.45 -16.92
N TYR A 15 26.28 -16.23 -17.68
CA TYR A 15 26.70 -17.13 -18.77
C TYR A 15 27.11 -18.52 -18.24
N ALA A 16 27.88 -18.58 -17.15
CA ALA A 16 28.33 -19.83 -16.53
C ALA A 16 27.19 -20.62 -15.85
N ASP A 17 26.14 -19.93 -15.40
CA ASP A 17 24.93 -20.53 -14.83
C ASP A 17 23.85 -20.86 -15.86
N GLY A 18 23.96 -20.29 -17.07
CA GLY A 18 23.01 -20.52 -18.15
C GLY A 18 21.72 -19.71 -18.01
N PHE A 19 21.77 -18.57 -17.33
CA PHE A 19 20.64 -17.65 -17.18
C PHE A 19 20.47 -16.68 -18.35
N LEU A 20 21.47 -16.60 -19.24
CA LEU A 20 21.41 -15.74 -20.42
C LEU A 20 20.45 -16.28 -21.49
N THR A 21 19.81 -15.35 -22.20
CA THR A 21 19.03 -15.68 -23.39
C THR A 21 19.95 -16.16 -24.53
N GLU A 22 19.41 -16.90 -25.50
CA GLU A 22 20.19 -17.39 -26.65
C GLU A 22 20.87 -16.24 -27.44
N ALA A 23 20.21 -15.08 -27.53
CA ALA A 23 20.76 -13.91 -28.21
C ALA A 23 21.93 -13.27 -27.45
N GLU A 24 21.87 -13.24 -26.11
CA GLU A 24 22.96 -12.73 -25.27
C GLU A 24 24.13 -13.69 -25.23
N LYS A 25 23.84 -14.99 -25.17
CA LYS A 25 24.85 -16.05 -25.23
C LYS A 25 25.72 -15.93 -26.48
N LEU A 26 25.12 -15.74 -27.64
CA LEU A 26 25.85 -15.54 -28.90
C LEU A 26 26.74 -14.29 -28.89
N ARG A 27 26.33 -13.23 -28.20
CA ARG A 27 27.14 -12.00 -28.05
C ARG A 27 28.32 -12.23 -27.12
N VAL A 28 28.10 -12.89 -25.98
CA VAL A 28 29.16 -13.28 -25.04
C VAL A 28 30.14 -14.23 -25.73
N ASP A 29 29.67 -15.22 -26.49
CA ASP A 29 30.52 -16.15 -27.25
C ASP A 29 31.38 -15.41 -28.30
N ALA A 30 30.80 -14.45 -29.01
CA ALA A 30 31.55 -13.63 -29.97
C ALA A 30 32.61 -12.77 -29.27
N TYR A 31 32.31 -12.26 -28.07
CA TYR A 31 33.22 -11.47 -27.26
C TYR A 31 34.37 -12.30 -26.68
N LEU A 32 34.07 -13.47 -26.09
CA LEU A 32 35.07 -14.38 -25.52
C LEU A 32 36.09 -14.85 -26.56
N ARG A 33 35.68 -15.00 -27.83
CA ARG A 33 36.61 -15.32 -28.93
C ARG A 33 37.57 -14.18 -29.27
N GLN A 34 37.20 -12.94 -28.99
CA GLN A 34 38.03 -11.76 -29.27
C GLN A 34 38.98 -11.45 -28.11
N TYR A 35 38.60 -11.78 -26.88
CA TYR A 35 39.35 -11.45 -25.67
C TYR A 35 39.68 -12.70 -24.84
N PRO A 36 40.87 -13.31 -25.01
CA PRO A 36 41.25 -14.55 -24.32
C PRO A 36 41.36 -14.39 -22.80
N GLU A 37 41.66 -13.18 -22.30
CA GLU A 37 41.69 -12.86 -20.87
C GLU A 37 40.35 -13.14 -20.16
N TRP A 38 39.23 -12.94 -20.85
CA TRP A 38 37.89 -13.23 -20.32
C TRP A 38 37.56 -14.73 -20.35
N GLN A 39 38.17 -15.47 -21.27
CA GLN A 39 38.05 -16.92 -21.30
C GLN A 39 38.77 -17.55 -20.11
N GLU A 40 39.95 -17.05 -19.74
CA GLU A 40 40.64 -17.48 -18.51
C GLU A 40 39.81 -17.21 -17.25
N ARG A 41 39.15 -16.04 -17.17
CA ARG A 41 38.22 -15.73 -16.07
C ARG A 41 37.03 -16.69 -16.03
N LEU A 42 36.43 -17.00 -17.17
CA LEU A 42 35.33 -17.95 -17.26
C LEU A 42 35.76 -19.35 -16.76
N GLU A 43 36.95 -19.79 -17.15
CA GLU A 43 37.49 -21.08 -16.69
C GLU A 43 37.72 -21.11 -15.19
N ALA A 44 38.18 -20.00 -14.59
CA ALA A 44 38.32 -19.86 -13.14
C ALA A 44 36.96 -19.97 -12.42
N ILE A 45 35.93 -19.26 -12.92
CA ILE A 45 34.55 -19.34 -12.41
C ILE A 45 34.01 -20.78 -12.49
N LEU A 46 34.21 -21.44 -13.63
CA LEU A 46 33.77 -22.83 -13.81
C LEU A 46 34.52 -23.80 -12.90
N ALA A 47 35.82 -23.57 -12.65
CA ALA A 47 36.61 -24.37 -11.72
C ALA A 47 36.11 -24.21 -10.29
N GLU A 48 35.80 -22.97 -9.87
CA GLU A 48 35.23 -22.67 -8.56
C GLU A 48 33.85 -23.31 -8.38
N LYS A 49 32.96 -23.17 -9.37
CA LYS A 49 31.65 -23.84 -9.38
C LYS A 49 31.77 -25.36 -9.24
N ARG A 50 32.74 -25.98 -9.94
CA ARG A 50 33.02 -27.42 -9.77
C ARG A 50 33.51 -27.76 -8.37
N ALA A 51 34.36 -26.92 -7.76
CA ALA A 51 34.83 -27.11 -6.40
C ALA A 51 33.67 -27.04 -5.38
N PHE A 52 32.74 -26.10 -5.56
CA PHE A 52 31.52 -26.03 -4.75
C PHE A 52 30.64 -27.26 -4.92
N HIS A 53 30.43 -27.73 -6.15
CA HIS A 53 29.66 -28.95 -6.40
C HIS A 53 30.33 -30.24 -5.87
N ALA A 54 31.66 -30.25 -5.82
CA ALA A 54 32.43 -31.35 -5.24
C ALA A 54 32.36 -31.38 -3.70
N THR A 55 31.94 -30.28 -3.07
CA THR A 55 31.75 -30.23 -1.63
C THR A 55 30.56 -31.10 -1.25
N PRO A 56 30.72 -32.11 -0.38
CA PRO A 56 29.63 -32.99 -0.02
C PRO A 56 28.54 -32.17 0.68
N LEU A 57 27.31 -32.26 0.15
CA LEU A 57 26.16 -31.61 0.76
C LEU A 57 25.90 -32.22 2.13
N GLU A 58 26.08 -31.43 3.19
CA GLU A 58 25.73 -31.85 4.53
C GLU A 58 24.23 -32.12 4.60
N LYS A 59 23.86 -33.31 5.09
CA LYS A 59 22.44 -33.62 5.29
C LYS A 59 21.92 -32.75 6.45
N PRO A 60 20.91 -31.90 6.23
CA PRO A 60 20.39 -31.06 7.29
C PRO A 60 19.81 -31.94 8.40
N LYS A 61 19.91 -31.47 9.65
CA LYS A 61 19.29 -32.12 10.80
C LYS A 61 17.78 -32.26 10.56
N PRO A 62 17.13 -33.35 11.03
CA PRO A 62 15.68 -33.45 10.99
C PRO A 62 15.02 -32.21 11.63
N GLY A 63 13.94 -31.73 11.00
CA GLY A 63 13.23 -30.51 11.41
C GLY A 63 13.92 -29.20 11.04
N PHE A 64 14.98 -29.20 10.21
CA PHE A 64 15.56 -27.96 9.68
C PHE A 64 14.55 -27.13 8.90
N SER A 65 13.87 -27.73 7.92
CA SER A 65 12.87 -27.05 7.10
C SER A 65 11.72 -26.50 7.96
N ASP A 66 11.28 -27.25 8.97
CA ASP A 66 10.23 -26.79 9.89
C ASP A 66 10.67 -25.56 10.69
N ARG A 67 11.91 -25.52 11.15
CA ARG A 67 12.48 -24.35 11.84
C ARG A 67 12.62 -23.14 10.92
N VAL A 68 13.08 -23.35 9.68
CA VAL A 68 13.21 -22.27 8.69
C VAL A 68 11.83 -21.71 8.32
N MET A 69 10.86 -22.59 8.07
CA MET A 69 9.49 -22.18 7.76
C MET A 69 8.81 -21.51 8.96
N ALA A 70 9.03 -21.98 10.19
CA ALA A 70 8.54 -21.34 11.38
C ALA A 70 9.14 -19.94 11.55
N ALA A 71 10.46 -19.78 11.38
CA ALA A 71 11.13 -18.49 11.46
C ALA A 71 10.64 -17.53 10.36
N TRP A 72 10.51 -18.01 9.13
CA TRP A 72 9.99 -17.23 8.02
C TRP A 72 8.53 -16.82 8.23
N ALA A 73 7.69 -17.73 8.74
CA ALA A 73 6.31 -17.42 9.10
C ALA A 73 6.25 -16.35 10.19
N THR A 74 7.11 -16.41 11.21
CA THR A 74 7.15 -15.37 12.24
C THR A 74 7.57 -14.01 11.68
N GLU A 75 8.53 -13.96 10.76
CA GLU A 75 8.96 -12.71 10.13
C GLU A 75 7.90 -12.11 9.21
N THR A 76 7.29 -12.94 8.35
CA THR A 76 6.22 -12.49 7.44
C THR A 76 4.98 -12.03 8.20
N HIS A 77 4.55 -12.79 9.23
CA HIS A 77 3.43 -12.37 10.07
C HIS A 77 3.75 -11.16 10.94
N ALA A 78 4.95 -11.05 11.51
CA ALA A 78 5.35 -9.87 12.27
C ALA A 78 5.33 -8.59 11.40
N ASN A 79 5.85 -8.68 10.17
CA ASN A 79 5.85 -7.56 9.23
C ASN A 79 4.43 -7.19 8.77
N TYR A 80 3.53 -8.18 8.58
CA TYR A 80 2.14 -7.93 8.23
C TYR A 80 1.37 -7.25 9.38
N VAL A 81 1.53 -7.72 10.61
CA VAL A 81 0.86 -7.15 11.79
C VAL A 81 1.40 -5.77 12.15
N ALA A 82 2.71 -5.54 11.99
CA ALA A 82 3.32 -4.22 12.20
C ALA A 82 2.80 -3.16 11.20
N ASN A 83 2.57 -3.53 9.94
CA ASN A 83 2.06 -2.63 8.90
C ASN A 83 0.53 -2.49 8.85
N ALA A 84 -0.23 -3.41 9.46
CA ALA A 84 -1.69 -3.34 9.46
C ALA A 84 -2.24 -2.22 10.36
N LYS A 85 -1.53 -1.84 11.43
CA LYS A 85 -2.03 -0.94 12.48
C LYS A 85 -2.23 0.52 12.04
N GLY A 86 -1.77 0.90 10.84
CA GLY A 86 -1.86 2.27 10.31
C GLY A 86 -2.87 2.48 9.17
N LYS A 87 -3.52 1.42 8.64
CA LYS A 87 -4.32 1.53 7.40
C LYS A 87 -5.84 1.52 7.63
N ASP A 88 -6.30 0.96 8.74
CA ASP A 88 -7.74 0.83 9.01
C ASP A 88 -8.44 2.17 9.29
N TRP A 89 -7.73 3.16 9.85
CA TRP A 89 -8.32 4.47 10.14
C TRP A 89 -8.74 5.24 8.87
N ILE A 90 -8.07 5.01 7.74
CA ILE A 90 -8.41 5.60 6.43
C ILE A 90 -9.76 5.05 5.96
N ILE A 91 -10.02 3.76 6.19
CA ILE A 91 -11.29 3.12 5.83
C ILE A 91 -12.42 3.70 6.68
N TYR A 92 -12.20 3.90 7.99
CA TYR A 92 -13.18 4.56 8.86
C TYR A 92 -13.43 6.02 8.46
N LEU A 93 -12.38 6.76 8.07
CA LEU A 93 -12.51 8.14 7.60
C LEU A 93 -13.35 8.21 6.31
N ILE A 94 -13.01 7.38 5.32
CA ILE A 94 -13.74 7.31 4.04
C ILE A 94 -15.19 6.89 4.28
N SER A 95 -15.42 5.85 5.09
CA SER A 95 -16.76 5.37 5.44
C SER A 95 -17.59 6.44 6.15
N SER A 96 -16.99 7.19 7.09
CA SER A 96 -17.67 8.27 7.80
C SER A 96 -18.07 9.42 6.88
N VAL A 97 -17.20 9.82 5.94
CA VAL A 97 -17.51 10.88 4.98
C VAL A 97 -18.61 10.44 4.03
N LEU A 98 -18.51 9.22 3.49
CA LEU A 98 -19.48 8.68 2.54
C LEU A 98 -20.85 8.47 3.19
N GLY A 99 -20.88 7.97 4.43
CA GLY A 99 -22.10 7.86 5.24
C GLY A 99 -22.76 9.21 5.49
N LEU A 100 -21.97 10.25 5.78
CA LEU A 100 -22.49 11.60 5.97
C LEU A 100 -23.11 12.17 4.69
N PHE A 101 -22.49 11.93 3.52
CA PHE A 101 -23.06 12.33 2.23
C PHE A 101 -24.39 11.63 1.93
N ILE A 102 -24.49 10.33 2.22
CA ILE A 102 -25.73 9.57 2.04
C ILE A 102 -26.82 10.11 2.98
N CYS A 103 -26.52 10.32 4.27
CA CYS A 103 -27.47 10.90 5.22
C CYS A 103 -27.94 12.30 4.80
N ALA A 104 -27.03 13.16 4.32
CA ALA A 104 -27.38 14.48 3.82
C ALA A 104 -28.32 14.40 2.61
N ALA A 105 -28.07 13.48 1.68
CA ALA A 105 -28.95 13.27 0.52
C ALA A 105 -30.36 12.80 0.95
N PHE A 106 -30.46 11.92 1.94
CA PHE A 106 -31.76 11.47 2.47
C PHE A 106 -32.54 12.61 3.15
N ILE A 107 -31.87 13.50 3.88
CA ILE A 107 -32.54 14.66 4.50
C ILE A 107 -33.10 15.60 3.42
N VAL A 108 -32.29 15.89 2.38
CA VAL A 108 -32.71 16.78 1.29
C VAL A 108 -33.85 16.16 0.47
N ALA A 109 -33.76 14.86 0.14
CA ALA A 109 -34.81 14.17 -0.60
C ALA A 109 -36.10 14.02 0.23
N GLY A 110 -35.99 13.72 1.52
CA GLY A 110 -37.13 13.60 2.43
C GLY A 110 -37.88 14.91 2.62
N MET A 111 -37.18 16.06 2.63
CA MET A 111 -37.82 17.37 2.71
C MET A 111 -38.56 17.77 1.43
N GLN A 112 -38.17 17.24 0.26
CA GLN A 112 -38.83 17.52 -1.02
C GLN A 112 -40.05 16.62 -1.30
N ALA A 113 -40.20 15.51 -0.56
CA ALA A 113 -41.24 14.51 -0.81
C ALA A 113 -42.54 14.73 -0.02
N ALA A 114 -42.68 15.81 0.77
CA ALA A 114 -43.91 16.07 1.51
C ALA A 114 -45.04 16.53 0.55
N PRO A 115 -46.13 15.76 0.37
CA PRO A 115 -47.24 16.16 -0.49
C PRO A 115 -48.03 17.30 0.17
N THR A 116 -48.11 18.44 -0.51
CA THR A 116 -48.75 19.68 -0.01
C THR A 116 -50.28 19.70 -0.07
N ASN A 117 -50.95 18.60 -0.42
CA ASN A 117 -52.41 18.56 -0.58
C ASN A 117 -53.05 17.38 0.17
N LEU A 118 -53.39 17.59 1.44
CA LEU A 118 -54.33 16.74 2.18
C LEU A 118 -55.63 17.53 2.42
N PRO A 119 -56.78 17.11 1.87
CA PRO A 119 -58.05 17.82 1.97
C PRO A 119 -58.79 17.44 3.26
N VAL A 120 -58.27 17.85 4.42
CA VAL A 120 -59.01 17.79 5.70
C VAL A 120 -58.65 19.03 6.52
N GLU A 121 -59.62 19.92 6.72
CA GLU A 121 -59.48 21.10 7.58
C GLU A 121 -59.37 20.68 9.05
N MET A 122 -58.15 20.46 9.52
CA MET A 122 -57.85 20.39 10.95
C MET A 122 -57.62 21.79 11.52
N PRO A 123 -57.97 22.03 12.81
CA PRO A 123 -57.78 23.32 13.46
C PRO A 123 -56.31 23.76 13.37
N LYS A 124 -56.12 24.98 12.86
CA LYS A 124 -54.82 25.61 12.60
C LYS A 124 -54.06 25.79 13.92
N MET A 125 -53.27 24.80 14.31
CA MET A 125 -52.17 25.04 15.22
C MET A 125 -51.11 25.89 14.50
N PRO A 126 -50.36 26.75 15.20
CA PRO A 126 -49.27 27.50 14.59
C PRO A 126 -48.21 26.51 14.09
N THR A 127 -48.27 26.21 12.80
CA THR A 127 -47.27 25.43 12.09
C THR A 127 -46.04 26.31 11.94
N TYR A 128 -45.04 26.08 12.79
CA TYR A 128 -43.72 26.67 12.59
C TYR A 128 -43.16 26.11 11.27
N ASP A 129 -42.96 27.01 10.32
CA ASP A 129 -42.48 26.69 8.99
C ASP A 129 -40.96 26.46 9.02
N TRP A 130 -40.55 25.30 9.54
CA TRP A 130 -39.16 24.87 9.61
C TRP A 130 -38.46 24.93 8.25
N SER A 131 -39.22 24.84 7.16
CA SER A 131 -38.70 24.94 5.79
C SER A 131 -38.11 26.32 5.49
N GLN A 132 -38.66 27.42 6.04
CA GLN A 132 -38.11 28.76 5.86
C GLN A 132 -36.83 28.98 6.67
N ILE A 133 -36.74 28.35 7.85
CA ILE A 133 -35.56 28.46 8.72
C ILE A 133 -34.39 27.67 8.12
N PHE A 134 -34.64 26.44 7.64
CA PHE A 134 -33.60 25.60 7.01
C PHE A 134 -33.38 25.90 5.52
N GLY A 135 -34.30 26.61 4.85
CA GLY A 135 -34.17 27.02 3.46
C GLY A 135 -33.30 28.27 3.26
N ASN A 136 -32.91 28.95 4.34
CA ASN A 136 -32.05 30.11 4.26
C ASN A 136 -30.62 29.68 3.86
N GLN A 137 -30.19 30.04 2.65
CA GLN A 137 -28.88 29.70 2.09
C GLN A 137 -27.74 30.11 3.03
N ILE A 138 -27.85 31.23 3.73
CA ILE A 138 -26.82 31.70 4.67
C ILE A 138 -26.70 30.73 5.85
N LEU A 139 -27.82 30.21 6.35
CA LEU A 139 -27.84 29.25 7.46
C LEU A 139 -27.32 27.89 7.00
N GLN A 140 -27.65 27.45 5.79
CA GLN A 140 -27.11 26.23 5.20
C GLN A 140 -25.58 26.31 5.02
N TYR A 141 -25.07 27.37 4.36
CA TYR A 141 -23.62 27.56 4.20
C TYR A 141 -22.91 27.76 5.54
N GLY A 142 -23.54 28.47 6.48
CA GLY A 142 -23.03 28.64 7.84
C GLY A 142 -22.93 27.31 8.60
N LEU A 143 -23.94 26.45 8.47
CA LEU A 143 -23.93 25.11 9.06
C LEU A 143 -22.84 24.24 8.44
N PHE A 144 -22.70 24.23 7.10
CA PHE A 144 -21.63 23.49 6.43
C PHE A 144 -20.24 24.00 6.81
N PHE A 145 -20.07 25.31 6.92
CA PHE A 145 -18.82 25.91 7.36
C PHE A 145 -18.49 25.55 8.80
N LEU A 146 -19.46 25.61 9.71
CA LEU A 146 -19.29 25.21 11.09
C LEU A 146 -18.97 23.71 11.22
N LEU A 147 -19.64 22.87 10.44
CA LEU A 147 -19.35 21.44 10.36
C LEU A 147 -17.92 21.19 9.86
N ALA A 148 -17.47 21.92 8.84
CA ALA A 148 -16.12 21.84 8.31
C ALA A 148 -15.05 22.29 9.33
N LEU A 149 -15.34 23.31 10.14
CA LEU A 149 -14.44 23.73 11.21
C LEU A 149 -14.35 22.67 12.33
N ILE A 150 -15.47 22.04 12.68
CA ILE A 150 -15.49 20.96 13.67
C ILE A 150 -14.69 19.76 13.17
N THR A 151 -14.88 19.34 11.91
CA THR A 151 -14.11 18.24 11.34
C THR A 151 -12.62 18.56 11.29
N LEU A 152 -12.24 19.79 10.90
CA LEU A 152 -10.84 20.23 10.92
C LEU A 152 -10.23 20.17 12.33
N LYS A 153 -10.95 20.67 13.35
CA LYS A 153 -10.50 20.60 14.75
C LYS A 153 -10.36 19.17 15.25
N PHE A 154 -11.24 18.27 14.80
CA PHE A 154 -11.17 16.86 15.14
C PHE A 154 -9.94 16.19 14.52
N VAL A 155 -9.63 16.49 13.26
CA VAL A 155 -8.42 16.02 12.57
C VAL A 155 -7.16 16.55 13.26
N GLU A 156 -7.14 17.83 13.63
CA GLU A 156 -6.00 18.44 14.33
C GLU A 156 -5.71 17.74 15.67
N LYS A 157 -6.74 17.56 16.51
CA LYS A 157 -6.61 16.85 17.79
C LYS A 157 -6.20 15.38 17.61
N TYR A 158 -6.65 14.74 16.53
CA TYR A 158 -6.27 13.38 16.20
C TYR A 158 -4.80 13.26 15.81
N LEU A 159 -4.29 14.19 15.01
CA LEU A 159 -2.87 14.24 14.63
C LEU A 159 -1.96 14.49 15.84
N GLU A 160 -2.39 15.33 16.79
CA GLU A 160 -1.66 15.53 18.04
C GLU A 160 -1.54 14.24 18.87
N GLN A 161 -2.62 13.46 18.96
CA GLN A 161 -2.60 12.17 19.66
C GLN A 161 -1.65 11.17 19.01
N GLN A 162 -1.59 11.11 17.67
CA GLN A 162 -0.63 10.26 16.97
C GLN A 162 0.82 10.68 17.27
N ARG A 163 1.12 11.98 17.23
CA ARG A 163 2.47 12.47 17.56
C ARG A 163 2.90 12.11 18.98
N VAL A 164 1.98 12.11 19.95
CA VAL A 164 2.27 11.69 21.33
C VAL A 164 2.55 10.18 21.40
N LEU A 165 1.75 9.36 20.71
CA LEU A 165 1.96 7.91 20.65
C LEU A 165 3.30 7.53 20.01
N ASP A 166 3.71 8.24 18.96
CA ASP A 166 5.00 7.99 18.30
C ASP A 166 6.18 8.37 19.20
N LYS A 167 6.06 9.45 19.98
CA LYS A 167 7.08 9.82 20.98
C LYS A 167 7.22 8.77 22.10
N LEU A 168 6.13 8.12 22.48
CA LEU A 168 6.17 7.06 23.51
C LEU A 168 6.81 5.77 22.99
N LYS A 169 6.65 5.45 21.70
CA LYS A 169 7.28 4.28 21.07
C LYS A 169 8.79 4.42 20.87
N THR A 170 9.29 5.64 20.70
CA THR A 170 10.74 5.88 20.50
C THR A 170 11.52 5.98 21.81
N GLN A 171 10.85 5.99 22.96
CA GLN A 171 11.46 6.09 24.30
C GLN A 171 11.46 4.79 25.11
N GLY A 172 10.81 3.72 24.63
CA GLY A 172 10.79 2.39 25.26
C GLY A 172 11.56 1.38 24.43
#